data_AF-A0A9P7QCN0-F1
#
_entry.id   AF-A0A9P7QCN0-F1
#
_cell.length_a   1.000
_cell.length_b   1.000
_cell.length_c   1.000
_cell.angle_alpha   90.00
_cell.angle_beta   90.00
_cell.angle_gamma   90.00
#
_symmetry.space_group_name_H-M   'P 1'
#
loop_
_entity.id
_entity.type
_entity.pdbx_description
1 polymer ?
#
loop_
_entity_poly.entity_id
_entity_poly.type
_entity_poly.pdbx_seq_one_letter_code
_entity_poly.pdbx_strand_id
1 'polypeptide(L)'
;MDDGGVELRHLIWRLALPDNIGRPLHLHQRDGYWRVREIQEHEPTYQPGFRCNELEFRTELIDPVVQLRLPQFFVNHEAHDIAAAWLREQGGGFVLSPGQAHEMDRFVRPFNTERDTLYISPERWPQFAFEPRKRLRHGSQLSTPYVNIVKKNIRLAMPDAVFWHTTLLQIFPWIKKDWFSGPGKVFVILGLQPEHDSRYWWDMEDTELGALV
;
A
#
# COMPACT_ATOMS: atom_id res chain seq x y z
N MET A 1 21.57 27.39 -35.72
CA MET A 1 21.81 26.55 -34.53
C MET A 1 21.37 27.37 -33.34
N ASP A 2 20.17 27.10 -32.86
CA ASP A 2 19.55 27.76 -31.70
C ASP A 2 19.09 26.64 -30.75
N ASP A 3 20.08 25.94 -30.18
CA ASP A 3 19.87 24.77 -29.31
C ASP A 3 19.49 25.21 -27.88
N GLY A 4 19.93 26.41 -27.47
CA GLY A 4 19.71 26.93 -26.12
C GLY A 4 18.24 27.16 -25.76
N GLY A 5 17.38 27.46 -26.74
CA GLY A 5 15.94 27.61 -26.51
C GLY A 5 15.20 26.29 -26.30
N VAL A 6 15.69 25.19 -26.88
CA VAL A 6 15.15 23.84 -26.67
C VAL A 6 15.59 23.32 -25.31
N GLU A 7 16.87 23.47 -24.97
CA GLU A 7 17.42 23.04 -23.68
C GLU A 7 16.73 23.73 -22.50
N LEU A 8 16.44 25.04 -22.60
CA LEU A 8 15.78 25.78 -21.52
C LEU A 8 14.31 25.35 -21.30
N ARG A 9 13.57 25.05 -22.38
CA ARG A 9 12.18 24.57 -22.26
C ARG A 9 12.12 23.16 -21.68
N HIS A 10 13.01 22.27 -22.10
CA HIS A 10 13.19 20.96 -21.49
C HIS A 10 13.47 21.08 -19.98
N LEU A 11 14.37 21.98 -19.59
CA LEU A 11 14.69 22.20 -18.18
C LEU A 11 13.47 22.71 -17.39
N ILE A 12 12.71 23.66 -17.94
CA ILE A 12 11.46 24.15 -17.32
C ILE A 12 10.47 23.01 -17.11
N TRP A 13 10.24 22.17 -18.12
CA TRP A 13 9.32 21.05 -17.99
C TRP A 13 9.78 20.03 -16.95
N ARG A 14 11.08 19.74 -16.90
CA ARG A 14 11.64 18.82 -15.91
C ARG A 14 11.55 19.38 -14.49
N LEU A 15 11.86 20.66 -14.29
CA LEU A 15 11.80 21.32 -12.98
C LEU A 15 10.38 21.54 -12.47
N ALA A 16 9.38 21.52 -13.35
CA ALA A 16 7.97 21.62 -12.97
C ALA A 16 7.34 20.29 -12.52
N LEU A 17 8.07 19.18 -12.63
CA LEU A 17 7.65 17.87 -12.12
C LEU A 17 8.03 17.72 -10.64
N PRO A 18 7.34 16.86 -9.88
CA PRO A 18 7.76 16.55 -8.51
C PRO A 18 9.16 15.93 -8.48
N ASP A 19 9.93 16.17 -7.41
CA ASP A 19 11.31 15.68 -7.29
C ASP A 19 11.37 14.15 -7.23
N ASN A 20 10.65 13.55 -6.28
CA ASN A 20 10.46 12.10 -6.17
C ASN A 20 9.15 11.77 -5.45
N ILE A 21 8.75 10.51 -5.59
CA ILE A 21 7.64 9.93 -4.84
C ILE A 21 8.29 8.90 -3.93
N GLY A 22 8.71 9.29 -2.73
CA GLY A 22 9.50 8.43 -1.84
C GLY A 22 8.77 7.16 -1.40
N ARG A 23 8.60 6.94 -0.10
CA ARG A 23 8.00 5.74 0.47
C ARG A 23 6.68 6.08 1.16
N PRO A 24 5.61 6.29 0.38
CA PRO A 24 4.36 6.76 0.92
C PRO A 24 3.78 5.77 1.93
N LEU A 25 3.13 6.37 2.92
CA LEU A 25 2.44 5.70 3.99
C LEU A 25 0.94 5.75 3.71
N HIS A 26 0.35 4.59 3.47
CA HIS A 26 -1.07 4.41 3.22
C HIS A 26 -1.80 4.15 4.52
N LEU A 27 -2.97 4.74 4.70
CA LEU A 27 -3.76 4.57 5.92
C LEU A 27 -4.72 3.39 5.76
N HIS A 28 -4.78 2.51 6.76
CA HIS A 28 -5.83 1.50 6.86
C HIS A 28 -7.16 2.19 7.20
N GLN A 29 -8.06 2.31 6.23
CA GLN A 29 -9.26 3.13 6.37
C GLN A 29 -10.50 2.37 6.83
N ARG A 30 -10.62 1.09 6.46
CA ARG A 30 -11.84 0.31 6.65
C ARG A 30 -11.55 -1.17 6.79
N ASP A 31 -12.53 -1.92 7.28
CA ASP A 31 -12.53 -3.38 7.18
C ASP A 31 -12.81 -3.81 5.73
N GLY A 32 -12.51 -5.06 5.38
CA GLY A 32 -12.79 -5.62 4.06
C GLY A 32 -11.58 -5.90 3.20
N TYR A 33 -10.38 -5.64 3.72
CA TYR A 33 -9.16 -6.05 3.05
C TYR A 33 -8.98 -7.58 3.06
N TRP A 34 -9.67 -8.30 3.93
CA TRP A 34 -9.60 -9.77 3.97
C TRP A 34 -10.75 -10.42 3.21
N ARG A 35 -10.41 -11.39 2.33
CA ARG A 35 -11.39 -12.31 1.75
C ARG A 35 -11.02 -13.76 2.01
N VAL A 36 -12.04 -14.60 2.13
CA VAL A 36 -11.90 -16.06 2.01
C VAL A 36 -12.03 -16.40 0.54
N ARG A 37 -11.07 -17.16 0.01
CA ARG A 37 -11.05 -17.65 -1.37
C ARG A 37 -10.84 -19.16 -1.36
N GLU A 38 -11.52 -19.87 -2.24
CA GLU A 38 -11.29 -21.30 -2.45
C GLU A 38 -10.02 -21.51 -3.28
N ILE A 39 -9.12 -22.38 -2.80
CA ILE A 39 -7.91 -22.75 -3.52
C ILE A 39 -8.30 -23.58 -4.73
N GLN A 40 -7.79 -23.20 -5.90
CA GLN A 40 -8.10 -23.88 -7.15
C GLN A 40 -7.18 -25.09 -7.36
N GLU A 41 -7.64 -26.12 -8.08
CA GLU A 41 -6.89 -27.39 -8.22
C GLU A 41 -5.49 -27.25 -8.83
N HIS A 42 -5.27 -26.20 -9.63
CA HIS A 42 -4.00 -25.93 -10.29
C HIS A 42 -3.01 -25.16 -9.41
N GLU A 43 -3.42 -24.72 -8.21
CA GLU A 43 -2.58 -23.91 -7.34
C GLU A 43 -1.64 -24.80 -6.49
N PRO A 44 -0.38 -24.39 -6.26
CA PRO A 44 0.59 -25.21 -5.50
C PRO A 44 0.17 -25.56 -4.07
N THR A 45 -0.75 -24.79 -3.51
CA THR A 45 -1.30 -24.98 -2.15
C THR A 45 -2.53 -25.88 -2.13
N TYR A 46 -3.01 -26.35 -3.29
CA TYR A 46 -4.15 -27.26 -3.39
C TYR A 46 -3.80 -28.64 -2.82
N GLN A 47 -4.70 -29.17 -2.01
CA GLN A 47 -4.60 -30.52 -1.47
C GLN A 47 -5.84 -31.32 -1.89
N PRO A 48 -5.69 -32.30 -2.81
CA PRO A 48 -6.80 -33.12 -3.25
C PRO A 48 -7.54 -33.78 -2.07
N GLY A 49 -8.87 -33.73 -2.09
CA GLY A 49 -9.72 -34.32 -1.04
C GLY A 49 -9.96 -33.44 0.18
N PHE A 50 -9.32 -32.26 0.27
CA PHE A 50 -9.58 -31.27 1.30
C PHE A 50 -10.13 -29.98 0.66
N ARG A 51 -11.25 -29.47 1.17
CA ARG A 51 -11.67 -28.09 0.87
C ARG A 51 -10.73 -27.14 1.60
N CYS A 52 -9.67 -26.72 0.93
CA CYS A 52 -8.73 -25.75 1.46
C CYS A 52 -9.21 -24.34 1.11
N ASN A 53 -9.45 -23.52 2.13
CA ASN A 53 -9.73 -22.11 1.97
C ASN A 53 -8.46 -21.30 2.24
N GLU A 54 -8.28 -20.24 1.48
CA GLU A 54 -7.25 -19.24 1.69
C GLU A 54 -7.84 -17.94 2.23
N LEU A 55 -7.16 -17.36 3.21
CA LEU A 55 -7.37 -15.97 3.62
C LEU A 55 -6.41 -15.09 2.84
N GLU A 56 -6.96 -14.25 1.98
CA GLU A 56 -6.18 -13.35 1.14
C GLU A 56 -6.36 -11.90 1.58
N PHE A 57 -5.24 -11.20 1.77
CA PHE A 57 -5.22 -9.76 1.96
C PHE A 57 -5.23 -9.03 0.60
N ARG A 58 -6.25 -8.19 0.39
CA ARG A 58 -6.58 -7.48 -0.84
C ARG A 58 -5.96 -6.10 -0.86
N THR A 59 -4.73 -6.02 -1.35
CA THR A 59 -3.97 -4.78 -1.44
C THR A 59 -4.56 -3.81 -2.47
N GLU A 60 -5.31 -4.31 -3.45
CA GLU A 60 -5.99 -3.51 -4.47
C GLU A 60 -7.14 -2.67 -3.93
N LEU A 61 -7.59 -2.94 -2.69
CA LEU A 61 -8.61 -2.14 -2.01
C LEU A 61 -8.03 -0.97 -1.21
N ILE A 62 -6.71 -0.91 -1.06
CA ILE A 62 -6.02 0.16 -0.32
C ILE A 62 -6.10 1.42 -1.18
N ASP A 63 -6.67 2.47 -0.60
CA ASP A 63 -6.83 3.73 -1.32
C ASP A 63 -5.44 4.32 -1.65
N PRO A 64 -5.23 4.72 -2.91
CA PRO A 64 -3.95 5.25 -3.33
C PRO A 64 -3.77 6.68 -2.82
N VAL A 65 -2.77 6.87 -1.96
CA VAL A 65 -2.43 8.19 -1.38
C VAL A 65 -1.64 9.05 -2.37
N VAL A 66 -0.87 8.43 -3.26
CA VAL A 66 -0.13 9.14 -4.30
C VAL A 66 -1.06 9.41 -5.48
N GLN A 67 -1.49 10.66 -5.58
CA GLN A 67 -2.30 11.17 -6.68
C GLN A 67 -1.66 12.42 -7.25
N LEU A 68 -1.07 12.31 -8.44
CA LEU A 68 -0.30 13.36 -9.05
C LEU A 68 -1.11 14.10 -10.11
N ARG A 69 -1.04 15.43 -10.03
CA ARG A 69 -1.48 16.33 -11.09
C ARG A 69 -0.25 16.68 -11.91
N LEU A 70 -0.21 16.19 -13.15
CA LEU A 70 0.90 16.46 -14.08
C LEU A 70 0.36 17.21 -15.30
N PRO A 71 0.13 18.54 -15.20
CA PRO A 71 -0.39 19.32 -16.33
C PRO A 71 0.47 19.18 -17.57
N GLN A 72 1.80 19.05 -17.39
CA GLN A 72 2.79 18.90 -18.47
C GLN A 72 2.44 17.74 -19.41
N PHE A 73 1.80 16.70 -18.89
CA PHE A 73 1.36 15.55 -19.66
C PHE A 73 0.36 15.92 -20.77
N PHE A 74 -0.39 17.01 -20.61
CA PHE A 74 -1.50 17.40 -21.49
C PHE A 74 -1.21 18.65 -22.33
N VAL A 75 -0.05 19.29 -22.18
CA VAL A 75 0.22 20.59 -22.83
C VAL A 75 0.64 20.42 -24.29
N ASN A 76 1.69 19.66 -24.56
CA ASN A 76 2.24 19.42 -25.90
C ASN A 76 3.09 18.13 -25.91
N HIS A 77 3.54 17.71 -27.09
CA HIS A 77 4.30 16.46 -27.26
C HIS A 77 5.62 16.43 -26.46
N GLU A 78 6.36 17.53 -26.42
CA GLU A 78 7.65 17.64 -25.71
C GLU A 78 7.45 17.48 -24.19
N ALA A 79 6.49 18.24 -23.62
CA ALA A 79 6.16 18.18 -22.21
C ALA A 79 5.55 16.82 -21.81
N HIS A 80 4.73 16.24 -22.70
CA HIS A 80 4.18 14.91 -22.53
C HIS A 80 5.29 13.85 -22.40
N ASP A 81 6.26 13.86 -23.30
CA ASP A 81 7.33 12.86 -23.30
C ASP A 81 8.20 12.95 -22.05
N ILE A 82 8.48 14.17 -21.58
CA ILE A 82 9.20 14.40 -20.32
C ILE A 82 8.40 13.87 -19.12
N ALA A 83 7.12 14.20 -19.03
CA ALA A 83 6.26 13.74 -17.94
C ALA A 83 6.09 12.21 -17.95
N ALA A 84 5.90 11.62 -19.13
CA ALA A 84 5.79 10.18 -19.31
C ALA A 84 7.10 9.45 -18.95
N ALA A 85 8.26 10.01 -19.31
CA ALA A 85 9.56 9.49 -18.90
C ALA A 85 9.73 9.53 -17.39
N TRP A 86 9.41 10.66 -16.76
CA TRP A 86 9.47 10.79 -15.30
C TRP A 86 8.55 9.79 -14.59
N LEU A 87 7.30 9.60 -15.03
CA LEU A 87 6.39 8.60 -14.46
C LEU A 87 6.97 7.17 -14.48
N ARG A 88 7.69 6.82 -15.55
CA ARG A 88 8.39 5.52 -15.65
C ARG A 88 9.56 5.44 -14.67
N GLU A 89 10.34 6.52 -14.53
CA GLU A 89 11.47 6.61 -13.59
C GLU A 89 11.04 6.44 -12.13
N GLN A 90 9.85 6.91 -11.76
CA GLN A 90 9.30 6.75 -10.40
C GLN A 90 8.85 5.31 -10.06
N GLY A 91 9.13 4.33 -10.93
CA GLY A 91 8.79 2.92 -10.74
C GLY A 91 7.60 2.42 -11.54
N GLY A 92 7.00 3.28 -12.38
CA GLY A 92 5.86 2.92 -13.23
C GLY A 92 4.59 2.54 -12.45
N GLY A 93 3.62 1.96 -13.15
CA GLY A 93 2.36 1.49 -12.56
C GLY A 93 1.34 2.57 -12.24
N PHE A 94 1.58 3.82 -12.64
CA PHE A 94 0.58 4.89 -12.56
C PHE A 94 -0.57 4.60 -13.52
N VAL A 95 -1.78 4.79 -13.02
CA VAL A 95 -3.01 4.68 -13.79
C VAL A 95 -3.65 6.06 -13.86
N LEU A 96 -4.12 6.44 -15.04
CA LEU A 96 -4.88 7.67 -15.19
C LEU A 96 -6.26 7.48 -14.56
N SER A 97 -6.55 8.25 -13.52
CA SER A 97 -7.86 8.37 -12.92
C SER A 97 -8.52 9.64 -13.45
N PRO A 98 -9.68 9.52 -14.14
CA PRO A 98 -10.43 10.68 -14.57
C PRO A 98 -10.75 11.60 -13.38
N GLY A 99 -10.58 12.90 -13.58
CA GLY A 99 -11.05 13.90 -12.63
C GLY A 99 -12.59 13.94 -12.56
N GLN A 100 -13.12 14.54 -11.49
CA GLN A 100 -14.52 14.95 -11.51
C GLN A 100 -14.73 16.12 -12.48
N ALA A 101 -15.99 16.48 -12.77
CA ALA A 101 -16.28 17.66 -13.60
C ALA A 101 -15.52 18.89 -13.07
N HIS A 102 -14.78 19.56 -13.96
CA HIS A 102 -13.92 20.72 -13.65
C HIS A 102 -12.63 20.43 -12.85
N GLU A 103 -12.27 19.15 -12.65
CA GLU A 103 -10.97 18.77 -12.11
C GLU A 103 -10.09 18.12 -13.18
N MET A 104 -8.78 18.37 -13.10
CA MET A 104 -7.82 17.70 -13.98
C MET A 104 -7.68 16.22 -13.61
N ASP A 105 -7.48 15.39 -14.62
CA ASP A 105 -7.13 13.98 -14.44
C ASP A 105 -5.89 13.81 -13.58
N ARG A 106 -5.86 12.71 -12.83
CA ARG A 106 -4.82 12.42 -11.84
C ARG A 106 -4.11 11.13 -12.22
N PHE A 107 -2.80 11.13 -12.10
CA PHE A 107 -2.01 9.91 -12.15
C PHE A 107 -1.96 9.30 -10.77
N VAL A 108 -2.56 8.13 -10.63
CA VAL A 108 -2.72 7.44 -9.36
C VAL A 108 -1.78 6.26 -9.31
N ARG A 109 -1.01 6.12 -8.22
CA ARG A 109 -0.17 4.93 -7.99
C ARG A 109 -0.90 3.95 -7.07
N PRO A 110 -1.27 2.75 -7.55
CA PRO A 110 -1.79 1.70 -6.68
C PRO A 110 -0.77 1.32 -5.60
N PHE A 111 -1.26 0.81 -4.47
CA PHE A 111 -0.42 0.33 -3.39
C PHE A 111 0.55 -0.77 -3.87
N ASN A 112 1.83 -0.58 -3.63
CA ASN A 112 2.89 -1.51 -3.96
C ASN A 112 3.45 -2.15 -2.68
N THR A 113 3.23 -3.46 -2.50
CA THR A 113 3.66 -4.21 -1.32
C THR A 113 5.16 -4.18 -1.05
N GLU A 114 5.99 -4.01 -2.08
CA GLU A 114 7.45 -4.03 -1.96
C GLU A 114 8.03 -2.70 -1.46
N ARG A 115 7.34 -1.58 -1.75
CA ARG A 115 7.83 -0.22 -1.55
C ARG A 115 7.03 0.56 -0.51
N ASP A 116 5.72 0.40 -0.52
CA ASP A 116 4.79 1.20 0.27
C ASP A 116 4.55 0.57 1.64
N THR A 117 4.15 1.41 2.59
CA THR A 117 3.89 0.99 3.98
C THR A 117 2.44 1.25 4.33
N LEU A 118 1.76 0.26 4.93
CA LEU A 118 0.40 0.40 5.42
C LEU A 118 0.42 0.74 6.91
N TYR A 119 0.00 1.95 7.25
CA TYR A 119 -0.20 2.37 8.63
C TYR A 119 -1.56 1.98 9.16
N ILE A 120 -1.57 1.45 10.38
CA ILE A 120 -2.78 1.10 11.10
C ILE A 120 -2.81 1.93 12.38
N SER A 121 -3.88 2.72 12.55
CA SER A 121 -4.06 3.56 13.73
C SER A 121 -4.33 2.72 14.99
N PRO A 122 -4.05 3.24 16.21
CA PRO A 122 -4.21 2.47 17.45
C PRO A 122 -5.62 1.88 17.59
N GLU A 123 -6.64 2.65 17.21
CA GLU A 123 -8.05 2.31 17.37
C GLU A 123 -8.52 1.24 16.39
N ARG A 124 -7.77 1.01 15.30
CA ARG A 124 -8.08 0.02 14.25
C ARG A 124 -7.28 -1.27 14.36
N TRP A 125 -6.22 -1.29 15.17
CA TRP A 125 -5.42 -2.49 15.39
C TRP A 125 -6.23 -3.72 15.84
N PRO A 126 -7.16 -3.62 16.81
CA PRO A 126 -7.98 -4.77 17.18
C PRO A 126 -8.78 -5.31 15.99
N GLN A 127 -9.40 -4.43 15.21
CA GLN A 127 -10.27 -4.77 14.08
C GLN A 127 -9.43 -5.45 13.00
N PHE A 128 -8.29 -4.86 12.63
CA PHE A 128 -7.33 -5.45 11.70
C PHE A 128 -6.93 -6.86 12.15
N ALA A 129 -6.45 -7.02 13.40
CA ALA A 129 -5.97 -8.29 13.92
C ALA A 129 -7.05 -9.40 13.95
N PHE A 130 -8.31 -9.05 14.23
CA PHE A 130 -9.40 -10.01 14.33
C PHE A 130 -10.17 -10.23 13.02
N GLU A 131 -10.05 -9.35 12.02
CA GLU A 131 -10.80 -9.45 10.77
C GLU A 131 -10.67 -10.83 10.09
N PRO A 132 -9.47 -11.39 9.86
CA PRO A 132 -9.37 -12.68 9.17
C PRO A 132 -10.12 -13.79 9.91
N ARG A 133 -10.06 -13.82 11.25
CA ARG A 133 -10.80 -14.80 12.06
C ARG A 133 -12.31 -14.59 11.97
N LYS A 134 -12.78 -13.33 11.94
CA LYS A 134 -14.20 -13.00 11.71
C LYS A 134 -14.64 -13.49 10.32
N ARG A 135 -13.85 -13.21 9.28
CA ARG A 135 -14.12 -13.64 7.90
C ARG A 135 -14.23 -15.14 7.78
N LEU A 136 -13.37 -15.89 8.46
CA LEU A 136 -13.49 -17.35 8.53
C LEU A 136 -14.80 -17.80 9.16
N ARG A 137 -15.15 -17.26 10.33
CA ARG A 137 -16.41 -17.61 11.02
C ARG A 137 -17.65 -17.29 10.19
N HIS A 138 -17.63 -16.19 9.42
CA HIS A 138 -18.76 -15.78 8.59
C HIS A 138 -18.79 -16.45 7.21
N GLY A 139 -17.63 -16.78 6.63
CA GLY A 139 -17.50 -17.46 5.34
C GLY A 139 -17.65 -18.98 5.43
N SER A 140 -17.45 -19.57 6.61
CA SER A 140 -17.61 -21.01 6.82
C SER A 140 -19.07 -21.38 7.09
N GLN A 141 -19.84 -21.67 6.04
CA GLN A 141 -20.94 -22.65 6.17
C GLN A 141 -20.43 -24.08 6.42
N LEU A 142 -19.11 -24.30 6.31
CA LEU A 142 -18.48 -25.61 6.42
C LEU A 142 -17.23 -25.51 7.29
N SER A 143 -17.18 -26.39 8.29
CA SER A 143 -16.02 -26.69 9.12
C SER A 143 -14.82 -27.09 8.26
N THR A 144 -14.06 -26.12 7.74
CA THR A 144 -12.78 -26.39 7.06
C THR A 144 -11.67 -26.40 8.10
N PRO A 145 -11.01 -27.56 8.34
CA PRO A 145 -9.97 -27.69 9.36
C PRO A 145 -8.65 -27.00 9.02
N TYR A 146 -8.45 -26.61 7.76
CA TYR A 146 -7.21 -25.98 7.28
C TYR A 146 -7.50 -24.68 6.55
N VAL A 147 -6.89 -23.59 7.02
CA VAL A 147 -6.90 -22.29 6.36
C VAL A 147 -5.45 -21.88 6.11
N ASN A 148 -5.13 -21.66 4.85
CA ASN A 148 -3.87 -21.06 4.46
C ASN A 148 -4.02 -19.53 4.48
N ILE A 149 -3.11 -18.81 5.11
CA ILE A 149 -3.05 -17.35 4.99
C ILE A 149 -2.13 -17.06 3.81
N VAL A 150 -2.61 -16.28 2.83
CA VAL A 150 -1.79 -15.85 1.70
C VAL A 150 -0.71 -14.91 2.25
N LYS A 151 0.52 -15.42 2.20
CA LYS A 151 1.70 -14.74 2.73
C LYS A 151 2.11 -13.65 1.76
N LYS A 152 1.70 -12.41 2.03
CA LYS A 152 2.15 -11.23 1.27
C LYS A 152 3.23 -10.51 2.08
N ASN A 153 4.31 -10.11 1.42
CA ASN A 153 5.35 -9.30 2.05
C ASN A 153 4.86 -7.85 2.15
N ILE A 154 4.13 -7.54 3.22
CA ILE A 154 3.56 -6.21 3.45
C ILE A 154 4.37 -5.52 4.55
N ARG A 155 4.75 -4.27 4.29
CA ARG A 155 5.32 -3.37 5.29
C ARG A 155 4.18 -2.74 6.07
N LEU A 156 4.18 -2.89 7.39
CA LEU A 156 3.20 -2.25 8.26
C LEU A 156 3.85 -1.16 9.09
N ALA A 157 3.09 -0.11 9.38
CA ALA A 157 3.46 0.88 10.37
C ALA A 157 2.39 0.96 11.47
N MET A 158 2.83 1.23 12.70
CA MET A 158 1.96 1.40 13.86
C MET A 158 2.47 2.50 14.78
N PRO A 159 1.59 3.15 15.55
CA PRO A 159 2.01 4.00 16.66
C PRO A 159 2.70 3.20 17.75
N ASP A 160 3.61 3.84 18.48
CA ASP A 160 4.15 3.34 19.73
C ASP A 160 3.08 3.09 20.80
N ALA A 161 1.97 3.85 20.76
CA ALA A 161 0.78 3.67 21.59
C ALA A 161 0.28 2.20 21.63
N VAL A 162 0.49 1.43 20.56
CA VAL A 162 0.08 0.02 20.46
C VAL A 162 0.81 -0.85 21.50
N PHE A 163 2.07 -0.53 21.83
CA PHE A 163 2.83 -1.27 22.83
C PHE A 163 2.30 -1.07 24.26
N TRP A 164 1.53 -0.02 24.50
CA TRP A 164 0.92 0.21 25.81
C TRP A 164 -0.44 -0.50 25.96
N HIS A 165 -0.97 -1.07 24.87
CA HIS A 165 -2.23 -1.80 24.88
C HIS A 165 -1.99 -3.30 25.13
N THR A 166 -2.19 -3.74 26.37
CA THR A 166 -1.93 -5.12 26.83
C THR A 166 -2.58 -6.20 25.96
N THR A 167 -3.83 -6.00 25.53
CA THR A 167 -4.52 -6.95 24.63
C THR A 167 -3.83 -7.07 23.27
N LEU A 168 -3.30 -5.96 22.71
CA LEU A 168 -2.63 -5.94 21.41
C LEU A 168 -1.26 -6.62 21.50
N LEU A 169 -0.52 -6.39 22.58
CA LEU A 169 0.73 -7.10 22.85
C LEU A 169 0.55 -8.62 22.92
N GLN A 170 -0.54 -9.10 23.55
CA GLN A 170 -0.80 -10.54 23.68
C GLN A 170 -1.11 -11.21 22.34
N ILE A 171 -1.77 -10.51 21.42
CA ILE A 171 -2.10 -11.05 20.10
C ILE A 171 -0.98 -10.87 19.08
N PHE A 172 -0.03 -9.95 19.32
CA PHE A 172 1.02 -9.62 18.37
C PHE A 172 1.88 -10.81 17.92
N PRO A 173 2.30 -11.75 18.78
CA PRO A 173 3.02 -12.96 18.34
C PRO A 173 2.22 -13.82 17.37
N TRP A 174 0.89 -13.87 17.53
CA TRP A 174 -0.01 -14.60 16.63
C TRP A 174 -0.12 -13.89 15.29
N ILE A 175 -0.31 -12.57 15.29
CA ILE A 175 -0.31 -11.78 14.06
C ILE A 175 1.04 -11.97 13.34
N LYS A 176 2.17 -11.86 14.07
CA LYS A 176 3.52 -12.11 13.55
C LYS A 176 3.61 -13.47 12.84
N LYS A 177 3.20 -14.54 13.53
CA LYS A 177 3.29 -15.91 13.03
C LYS A 177 2.34 -16.19 11.85
N ASP A 178 1.11 -15.74 11.97
CA ASP A 178 0.03 -16.08 11.03
C ASP A 178 0.10 -15.20 9.76
N TRP A 179 0.61 -13.96 9.86
CA TRP A 179 0.57 -12.97 8.78
C TRP A 179 1.92 -12.73 8.12
N PHE A 180 3.03 -12.92 8.86
CA PHE A 180 4.37 -12.60 8.39
C PHE A 180 5.23 -13.85 8.33
N SER A 181 5.20 -14.55 7.20
CA SER A 181 6.25 -15.50 6.89
C SER A 181 7.21 -14.89 5.88
N GLY A 182 8.44 -14.65 6.31
CA GLY A 182 9.43 -13.89 5.55
C GLY A 182 9.83 -12.60 6.28
N PRO A 183 10.70 -11.78 5.70
CA PRO A 183 11.19 -10.54 6.32
C PRO A 183 10.15 -9.41 6.24
N GLY A 184 8.93 -9.68 6.68
CA GLY A 184 7.91 -8.66 6.86
C GLY A 184 8.44 -7.60 7.82
N LYS A 185 8.39 -6.33 7.41
CA LYS A 185 8.88 -5.21 8.22
C LYS A 185 7.71 -4.56 8.94
N VAL A 186 7.84 -4.42 10.25
CA VAL A 186 6.94 -3.61 11.07
C VAL A 186 7.73 -2.38 11.50
N PHE A 187 7.20 -1.21 11.19
CA PHE A 187 7.73 0.08 11.59
C PHE A 187 6.91 0.63 12.76
N VAL A 188 7.59 1.28 13.69
CA VAL A 188 6.96 1.97 14.81
C VAL A 188 7.12 3.47 14.59
N ILE A 189 6.02 4.19 14.53
CA ILE A 189 6.00 5.64 14.38
C ILE A 189 6.01 6.27 15.76
N LEU A 190 7.08 7.00 16.03
CA LEU A 190 7.26 7.77 17.25
C LEU A 190 6.75 9.21 17.02
N GLY A 191 6.00 9.75 17.98
CA GLY A 191 5.57 11.15 17.95
C GLY A 191 4.30 11.39 17.11
N LEU A 192 4.37 12.35 16.18
CA LEU A 192 3.20 12.82 15.42
C LEU A 192 2.67 11.69 14.53
N GLN A 193 1.38 11.40 14.67
CA GLN A 193 0.76 10.28 13.98
C GLN A 193 0.23 10.70 12.60
N PRO A 194 0.32 9.82 11.59
CA PRO A 194 -0.25 10.09 10.28
C PRO A 194 -1.75 10.30 10.34
N GLU A 195 -2.19 11.50 9.96
CA GLU A 195 -3.60 11.83 9.76
C GLU A 195 -3.95 11.83 8.27
N HIS A 196 -5.23 11.57 7.97
CA HIS A 196 -5.74 11.61 6.60
C HIS A 196 -5.97 13.07 6.16
N ASP A 197 -5.02 13.67 5.44
CA ASP A 197 -5.27 14.87 4.64
C ASP A 197 -5.20 14.50 3.15
N SER A 198 -6.25 14.81 2.40
CA SER A 198 -6.30 14.60 0.95
C SER A 198 -5.26 15.41 0.15
N ARG A 199 -4.61 16.41 0.77
CA ARG A 199 -3.66 17.32 0.12
C ARG A 199 -2.20 16.91 0.26
N TYR A 200 -1.88 16.05 1.23
CA TYR A 200 -0.52 15.64 1.55
C TYR A 200 -0.50 14.14 1.87
N TRP A 201 0.56 13.45 1.47
CA TRP A 201 0.81 12.10 1.96
C TRP A 201 1.99 12.11 2.91
N TRP A 202 1.98 11.15 3.83
CA TRP A 202 3.10 10.89 4.71
C TRP A 202 4.14 10.03 4.00
N ASP A 203 5.41 10.30 4.26
CA ASP A 203 6.54 9.52 3.76
C ASP A 203 7.38 9.04 4.95
N MET A 204 7.99 7.86 4.82
CA MET A 204 8.94 7.33 5.79
C MET A 204 10.32 7.91 5.52
N GLU A 205 10.76 8.85 6.36
CA GLU A 205 12.12 9.37 6.33
C GLU A 205 13.08 8.33 6.94
N ASP A 206 13.97 7.79 6.11
CA ASP A 206 15.09 6.91 6.44
C ASP A 206 14.73 5.57 7.16
N THR A 207 15.14 4.45 6.57
CA THR A 207 14.76 3.10 7.08
C THR A 207 15.93 2.12 7.09
N GLU A 208 17.17 2.60 6.95
CA GLU A 208 18.35 1.72 7.03
C GLU A 208 18.71 1.31 8.46
N LEU A 209 18.23 2.05 9.47
CA LEU A 209 18.34 1.62 10.86
C LEU A 209 17.12 0.78 11.23
N GLY A 210 17.21 -0.52 10.91
CA GLY A 210 16.37 -1.53 11.53
C GLY A 210 16.59 -1.50 13.04
N ALA A 211 15.71 -0.81 13.78
CA ALA A 211 15.69 -0.90 15.22
C ALA A 211 15.14 -2.29 15.60
N LEU A 212 16.08 -3.22 15.80
CA LEU A 212 15.86 -4.39 16.64
C LEU A 212 15.78 -3.88 18.08
N VAL A 213 14.61 -4.06 18.70
CA VAL A 213 14.53 -4.30 20.15
C VAL A 213 13.89 -5.67 20.32
#